data_AF-A0A9D6DPX2-F1
#
_entry.id   AF-A0A9D6DPX2-F1
#
_cell.length_a   1.000
_cell.length_b   1.000
_cell.length_c   1.000
_cell.angle_alpha   90.00
_cell.angle_beta   90.00
_cell.angle_gamma   90.00
#
_symmetry.space_group_name_H-M   'P 1'
#
loop_
_entity.id
_entity.type
_entity.pdbx_description
1 polymer ?
#
loop_
_entity_poly.entity_id
_entity_poly.type
_entity_poly.pdbx_seq_one_letter_code
_entity_poly.pdbx_strand_id
1 'polypeptide(L)'
;MPTHKKIKTPEELSGILEGQKALGRKTVLCHGVFDLWHAGHLHQFEQAKEIGDILVVSLTTDRYVLKGPGRPVFNQNIRASIIAALELTDYVVLCDTQDCVELIKLLKPDFYIKGASCRERAEDPSTRVFLEKKAVEEVGGKLCFTHEIPIHATPLLNHYINPYPEDVLVFLDDFKKRYSFKEIINFLEQLKKLKVMVIGEAIVDQYDFVKPMGVSPKGGVIALKYLNTEMYAGGSLACVGHIANFCSSVTLVTAIGSRNSHKRLILDSMATDNTKPLIMTRDGLSTIIKRREIEMAYFRKYSETYTFDEAPLTPSEEDSFMALLKDGGIKDADLVFVIDYGHGLMTQRVIEFVCNNAPFLSVNTQVNSGNRGLNDVAKYPKADLVCLDRFEASLALRDQWSTVPNQAVKLMASLGASIVAITQGHKGSVISNNKEIFEIPIFSKKVIDTVGAGDAYYSLVAPCVRAGLPLELCGFIGNAAGAIATTYLGNKTTVNSKMLLGFVDTLLG
;
A
#
# COMPACT_ATOMS: atom_id res chain seq x y z
N MET A 1 12.41 -8.45 -38.69
CA MET A 1 11.53 -9.60 -38.37
C MET A 1 10.20 -9.07 -37.83
N PRO A 2 9.06 -9.74 -38.07
CA PRO A 2 7.80 -9.41 -37.39
C PRO A 2 7.97 -9.44 -35.86
N THR A 3 7.40 -8.48 -35.14
CA THR A 3 7.55 -8.33 -33.68
C THR A 3 7.21 -9.60 -32.89
N HIS A 4 6.14 -10.29 -33.28
CA HIS A 4 5.71 -11.55 -32.64
C HIS A 4 6.76 -12.68 -32.73
N LYS A 5 7.69 -12.64 -33.70
CA LYS A 5 8.73 -13.67 -33.81
C LYS A 5 9.88 -13.47 -32.82
N LYS A 6 10.07 -12.26 -32.31
CA LYS A 6 11.11 -11.94 -31.33
C LYS A 6 10.64 -12.19 -29.89
N ILE A 7 9.33 -12.16 -29.63
CA ILE A 7 8.76 -12.45 -28.31
C ILE A 7 8.71 -13.98 -28.13
N LYS A 8 9.34 -14.48 -27.07
CA LYS A 8 9.50 -15.93 -26.79
C LYS A 8 9.12 -16.27 -25.36
N THR A 9 8.71 -17.52 -25.13
CA THR A 9 8.62 -18.04 -23.76
C THR A 9 10.03 -18.29 -23.19
N PRO A 10 10.20 -18.32 -21.86
CA PRO A 10 11.50 -18.62 -21.26
C PRO A 10 12.12 -19.93 -21.75
N GLU A 11 11.30 -20.98 -21.93
CA GLU A 11 11.73 -22.31 -22.35
C GLU A 11 12.15 -22.34 -23.82
N GLU A 12 11.36 -21.73 -24.71
CA GLU A 12 11.70 -21.59 -26.13
C GLU A 12 13.01 -20.82 -26.29
N LEU A 13 13.16 -19.73 -25.55
CA LEU A 13 14.33 -18.89 -25.64
C LEU A 13 15.58 -19.59 -25.10
N SER A 14 15.46 -20.36 -24.03
CA SER A 14 16.58 -21.17 -23.50
C SER A 14 17.18 -22.07 -24.58
N GLY A 15 16.35 -22.83 -25.30
CA GLY A 15 16.84 -23.71 -26.38
C GLY A 15 17.46 -22.95 -27.55
N ILE A 16 16.90 -21.77 -27.91
CA ILE A 16 17.48 -20.90 -28.94
C ILE A 16 18.87 -20.42 -28.53
N LEU A 17 19.03 -19.95 -27.29
CA LEU A 17 20.29 -19.41 -26.79
C LEU A 17 21.36 -20.50 -26.63
N GLU A 18 20.99 -21.71 -26.25
CA GLU A 18 21.91 -22.87 -26.27
C GLU A 18 22.48 -23.11 -27.66
N GLY A 19 21.62 -23.07 -28.70
CA GLY A 19 22.06 -23.16 -30.09
C GLY A 19 22.98 -22.02 -30.52
N GLN A 20 22.71 -20.78 -30.11
CA GLN A 20 23.59 -19.63 -30.42
C GLN A 20 24.95 -19.76 -29.73
N LYS A 21 24.99 -20.24 -28.48
CA LYS A 21 26.24 -20.47 -27.76
C LYS A 21 27.06 -21.61 -28.35
N ALA A 22 26.42 -22.66 -28.84
CA ALA A 22 27.09 -23.72 -29.59
C ALA A 22 27.77 -23.21 -30.87
N LEU A 23 27.25 -22.11 -31.44
CA LEU A 23 27.86 -21.38 -32.57
C LEU A 23 28.91 -20.34 -32.14
N GLY A 24 29.28 -20.29 -30.85
CA GLY A 24 30.28 -19.38 -30.30
C GLY A 24 29.80 -17.92 -30.13
N ARG A 25 28.50 -17.66 -30.28
CA ARG A 25 27.94 -16.31 -30.10
C ARG A 25 27.70 -16.00 -28.62
N LYS A 26 28.04 -14.79 -28.22
CA LYS A 26 27.88 -14.29 -26.85
C LYS A 26 26.48 -13.73 -26.65
N THR A 27 25.82 -14.11 -25.57
CA THR A 27 24.45 -13.68 -25.25
C THR A 27 24.46 -12.62 -24.15
N VAL A 28 23.63 -11.60 -24.34
CA VAL A 28 23.51 -10.45 -23.43
C VAL A 28 22.07 -10.34 -22.97
N LEU A 29 21.85 -10.19 -21.67
CA LEU A 29 20.54 -10.01 -21.07
C LEU A 29 20.42 -8.62 -20.45
N CYS A 30 19.44 -7.84 -20.92
CA CYS A 30 18.99 -6.61 -20.28
C CYS A 30 17.65 -6.88 -19.57
N HIS A 31 17.50 -6.47 -18.31
CA HIS A 31 16.27 -6.65 -17.55
C HIS A 31 15.73 -5.34 -16.98
N GLY A 32 14.43 -5.12 -17.12
CA GLY A 32 13.77 -3.98 -16.50
C GLY A 32 12.28 -3.91 -16.78
N VAL A 33 11.65 -2.85 -16.26
CA VAL A 33 10.24 -2.55 -16.52
C VAL A 33 10.06 -1.95 -17.92
N PHE A 34 11.02 -1.14 -18.38
CA PHE A 34 10.97 -0.43 -19.68
C PHE A 34 9.61 0.22 -19.95
N ASP A 35 9.13 0.99 -18.97
CA ASP A 35 7.75 1.47 -18.94
C ASP A 35 7.44 2.48 -20.05
N LEU A 36 8.14 3.62 -20.07
CA LEU A 36 8.17 4.53 -21.22
C LEU A 36 9.55 4.45 -21.86
N TRP A 37 9.57 4.36 -23.19
CA TRP A 37 10.79 4.32 -23.98
C TRP A 37 11.40 5.73 -24.12
N HIS A 38 12.72 5.86 -23.98
CA HIS A 38 13.46 7.10 -24.16
C HIS A 38 14.92 6.80 -24.56
N ALA A 39 15.69 7.83 -24.91
CA ALA A 39 17.06 7.69 -25.43
C ALA A 39 18.03 6.95 -24.49
N GLY A 40 17.80 6.99 -23.18
CA GLY A 40 18.61 6.25 -22.20
C GLY A 40 18.52 4.72 -22.37
N HIS A 41 17.33 4.19 -22.66
CA HIS A 41 17.18 2.75 -22.95
C HIS A 41 17.80 2.38 -24.29
N LEU A 42 17.71 3.26 -25.31
CA LEU A 42 18.36 3.03 -26.59
C LEU A 42 19.86 2.89 -26.42
N HIS A 43 20.49 3.85 -25.72
CA HIS A 43 21.92 3.82 -25.47
C HIS A 43 22.36 2.62 -24.62
N GLN A 44 21.54 2.19 -23.66
CA GLN A 44 21.77 0.96 -22.92
C GLN A 44 21.81 -0.26 -23.86
N PHE A 45 20.92 -0.32 -24.85
CA PHE A 45 20.86 -1.45 -25.79
C PHE A 45 21.98 -1.39 -26.83
N GLU A 46 22.42 -0.20 -27.23
CA GLU A 46 23.62 -0.01 -28.08
C GLU A 46 24.87 -0.56 -27.38
N GLN A 47 25.13 -0.14 -26.14
CA GLN A 47 26.25 -0.67 -25.34
C GLN A 47 26.11 -2.19 -25.11
N ALA A 48 24.89 -2.69 -24.95
CA ALA A 48 24.65 -4.12 -24.83
C ALA A 48 25.06 -4.90 -26.08
N LYS A 49 24.83 -4.34 -27.27
CA LYS A 49 25.21 -4.92 -28.55
C LYS A 49 26.70 -4.82 -28.86
N GLU A 50 27.43 -3.90 -28.23
CA GLU A 50 28.90 -3.85 -28.31
C GLU A 50 29.55 -5.01 -27.51
N ILE A 51 28.88 -5.48 -26.46
CA ILE A 51 29.42 -6.49 -25.53
C ILE A 51 29.13 -7.93 -26.00
N GLY A 52 28.06 -8.15 -26.76
CA GLY A 52 27.74 -9.47 -27.29
C GLY A 52 26.82 -9.49 -28.51
N ASP A 53 26.71 -10.66 -29.11
CA ASP A 53 26.11 -10.85 -30.43
C ASP A 53 24.58 -10.89 -30.37
N ILE A 54 24.02 -11.49 -29.32
CA ILE A 54 22.57 -11.71 -29.16
C ILE A 54 22.05 -10.92 -27.95
N LEU A 55 21.24 -9.90 -28.19
CA LEU A 55 20.57 -9.11 -27.16
C LEU A 55 19.19 -9.66 -26.86
N VAL A 56 19.05 -10.17 -25.63
CA VAL A 56 17.79 -10.54 -25.01
C VAL A 56 17.34 -9.44 -24.07
N VAL A 57 16.11 -8.98 -24.22
CA VAL A 57 15.49 -8.04 -23.29
C VAL A 57 14.38 -8.74 -22.52
N SER A 58 14.49 -8.75 -21.19
CA SER A 58 13.47 -9.28 -20.30
C SER A 58 12.65 -8.17 -19.64
N LEU A 59 11.34 -8.37 -19.58
CA LEU A 59 10.36 -7.41 -19.07
C LEU A 59 9.68 -7.94 -17.83
N THR A 60 9.72 -7.20 -16.73
CA THR A 60 8.89 -7.52 -15.55
C THR A 60 7.41 -7.46 -15.93
N THR A 61 6.63 -8.49 -15.59
CA THR A 61 5.17 -8.50 -15.79
C THR A 61 4.47 -7.48 -14.89
N ASP A 62 3.30 -7.00 -15.33
CA ASP A 62 2.62 -5.85 -14.71
C ASP A 62 2.39 -6.04 -13.20
N ARG A 63 2.08 -7.27 -12.77
CA ARG A 63 1.81 -7.60 -11.37
C ARG A 63 3.02 -7.50 -10.42
N TYR A 64 4.24 -7.48 -10.95
CA TYR A 64 5.47 -7.35 -10.15
C TYR A 64 6.12 -5.96 -10.26
N VAL A 65 5.50 -5.02 -10.98
CA VAL A 65 5.98 -3.64 -11.09
C VAL A 65 5.57 -2.84 -9.84
N LEU A 66 6.56 -2.47 -9.02
CA LEU A 66 6.35 -1.72 -7.77
C LEU A 66 6.73 -0.24 -7.94
N LYS A 67 6.10 0.45 -8.90
CA LYS A 67 6.33 1.90 -9.15
C LYS A 67 5.17 2.79 -8.66
N GLY A 68 4.23 2.19 -7.93
CA GLY A 68 3.06 2.87 -7.40
C GLY A 68 1.91 3.03 -8.41
N PRO A 69 0.85 3.77 -8.01
CA PRO A 69 -0.38 3.91 -8.75
C PRO A 69 -0.21 4.42 -10.19
N GLY A 70 -0.90 3.78 -11.13
CA GLY A 70 -0.88 4.17 -12.54
C GLY A 70 0.39 3.79 -13.30
N ARG A 71 1.28 3.00 -12.69
CA ARG A 71 2.48 2.45 -13.33
C ARG A 71 2.43 0.91 -13.32
N PRO A 72 2.82 0.23 -14.41
CA PRO A 72 3.34 0.81 -15.63
C PRO A 72 2.24 1.50 -16.47
N VAL A 73 2.62 2.52 -17.24
CA VAL A 73 1.72 3.27 -18.12
C VAL A 73 1.24 2.37 -19.25
N PHE A 74 2.14 1.56 -19.80
CA PHE A 74 1.83 0.56 -20.81
C PHE A 74 1.86 -0.84 -20.19
N ASN A 75 0.83 -1.64 -20.50
CA ASN A 75 0.81 -3.05 -20.07
C ASN A 75 1.98 -3.83 -20.70
N GLN A 76 2.31 -4.97 -20.11
CA GLN A 76 3.45 -5.80 -20.50
C GLN A 76 3.45 -6.20 -21.98
N ASN A 77 2.28 -6.38 -22.60
CA ASN A 77 2.17 -6.79 -24.00
C ASN A 77 2.53 -5.65 -24.95
N ILE A 78 2.11 -4.42 -24.63
CA ILE A 78 2.48 -3.21 -25.37
C ILE A 78 3.98 -2.96 -25.21
N ARG A 79 4.50 -3.01 -23.97
CA ARG A 79 5.94 -2.85 -23.70
C ARG A 79 6.78 -3.87 -24.47
N ALA A 80 6.39 -5.15 -24.45
CA ALA A 80 7.06 -6.20 -25.21
C ALA A 80 7.04 -5.95 -26.72
N SER A 81 5.91 -5.47 -27.25
CA SER A 81 5.78 -5.16 -28.67
C SER A 81 6.68 -4.00 -29.10
N ILE A 82 6.78 -2.94 -28.29
CA ILE A 82 7.68 -1.81 -28.54
C ILE A 82 9.13 -2.28 -28.56
N ILE A 83 9.56 -3.01 -27.53
CA ILE A 83 10.94 -3.50 -27.42
C ILE A 83 11.28 -4.49 -28.55
N ALA A 84 10.34 -5.35 -28.94
CA ALA A 84 10.52 -6.28 -30.05
C ALA A 84 10.57 -5.59 -31.42
N ALA A 85 9.99 -4.39 -31.56
CA ALA A 85 10.06 -3.61 -32.79
C ALA A 85 11.44 -2.98 -33.02
N LEU A 86 12.24 -2.82 -31.95
CA LEU A 86 13.57 -2.26 -32.04
C LEU A 86 14.50 -3.18 -32.85
N GLU A 87 15.32 -2.56 -33.71
CA GLU A 87 16.27 -3.28 -34.54
C GLU A 87 17.34 -3.99 -33.69
N LEU A 88 17.85 -3.32 -32.66
CA LEU A 88 18.89 -3.82 -31.75
C LEU A 88 18.47 -5.06 -30.94
N THR A 89 17.18 -5.26 -30.69
CA THR A 89 16.69 -6.37 -29.87
C THR A 89 16.55 -7.64 -30.70
N ASP A 90 17.17 -8.76 -30.31
CA ASP A 90 16.95 -10.05 -31.00
C ASP A 90 15.75 -10.79 -30.44
N TYR A 91 15.63 -10.84 -29.10
CA TYR A 91 14.56 -11.54 -28.42
C TYR A 91 14.02 -10.76 -27.22
N VAL A 92 12.73 -10.95 -26.96
CA VAL A 92 12.02 -10.38 -25.81
C VAL A 92 11.38 -11.51 -25.03
N VAL A 93 11.48 -11.47 -23.71
CA VAL A 93 10.87 -12.46 -22.80
C VAL A 93 10.20 -11.77 -21.62
N LEU A 94 9.05 -12.28 -21.20
CA LEU A 94 8.38 -11.80 -19.99
C LEU A 94 8.97 -12.52 -18.77
N CYS A 95 9.38 -11.74 -17.78
CA CYS A 95 9.86 -12.20 -16.48
C CYS A 95 8.69 -12.08 -15.49
N ASP A 96 8.07 -13.21 -15.19
CA ASP A 96 6.89 -13.30 -14.34
C ASP A 96 7.25 -13.62 -12.88
N THR A 97 8.29 -12.94 -12.41
CA THR A 97 8.85 -13.04 -11.06
C THR A 97 9.26 -11.66 -10.56
N GLN A 98 9.47 -11.52 -9.25
CA GLN A 98 9.81 -10.23 -8.63
C GLN A 98 11.26 -9.78 -8.94
N ASP A 99 12.15 -10.73 -9.19
CA ASP A 99 13.53 -10.53 -9.65
C ASP A 99 13.79 -11.39 -10.90
N CYS A 100 14.94 -11.18 -11.53
CA CYS A 100 15.33 -11.92 -12.74
C CYS A 100 16.11 -13.22 -12.46
N VAL A 101 16.23 -13.67 -11.20
CA VAL A 101 17.18 -14.75 -10.81
C VAL A 101 16.89 -16.06 -11.53
N GLU A 102 15.64 -16.52 -11.51
CA GLU A 102 15.28 -17.79 -12.13
C GLU A 102 15.39 -17.73 -13.66
N LEU A 103 15.10 -16.57 -14.25
CA LEU A 103 15.27 -16.36 -15.69
C LEU A 103 16.76 -16.35 -16.08
N ILE A 104 17.62 -15.75 -15.25
CA ILE A 104 19.08 -15.79 -15.43
C ILE A 104 19.59 -17.23 -15.38
N LYS A 105 19.15 -18.03 -14.40
CA LYS A 105 19.54 -19.44 -14.27
C LYS A 105 19.12 -20.28 -15.47
N LEU A 106 17.95 -19.99 -16.04
CA LEU A 106 17.44 -20.66 -17.22
C LEU A 106 18.20 -20.26 -18.49
N LEU A 107 18.32 -18.96 -18.78
CA LEU A 107 18.92 -18.45 -20.03
C LEU A 107 20.46 -18.46 -20.02
N LYS A 108 21.07 -18.49 -18.84
CA LYS A 108 22.52 -18.53 -18.58
C LYS A 108 23.34 -17.46 -19.31
N PRO A 109 22.93 -16.18 -19.36
CA PRO A 109 23.55 -15.20 -20.25
C PRO A 109 25.05 -15.02 -19.99
N ASP A 110 25.85 -14.78 -21.04
CA ASP A 110 27.28 -14.48 -20.87
C ASP A 110 27.48 -13.12 -20.20
N PHE A 111 26.60 -12.16 -20.49
CA PHE A 111 26.58 -10.84 -19.86
C PHE A 111 25.18 -10.44 -19.42
N TYR A 112 25.10 -9.84 -18.23
CA TYR A 112 23.89 -9.22 -17.72
C TYR A 112 24.11 -7.73 -17.54
N ILE A 113 23.28 -6.90 -18.18
CA ILE A 113 23.52 -5.47 -18.25
C ILE A 113 22.48 -4.69 -17.46
N LYS A 114 22.99 -3.80 -16.59
CA LYS A 114 22.20 -2.84 -15.81
C LYS A 114 22.70 -1.42 -16.04
N GLY A 115 21.83 -0.44 -15.78
CA GLY A 115 22.23 0.97 -15.79
C GLY A 115 23.21 1.30 -14.65
N ALA A 116 24.02 2.35 -14.82
CA ALA A 116 25.04 2.76 -13.83
C ALA A 116 24.47 2.98 -12.42
N SER A 117 23.25 3.52 -12.32
CA SER A 117 22.52 3.73 -11.06
C SER A 117 22.27 2.46 -10.23
N CYS A 118 22.43 1.27 -10.83
CA CYS A 118 22.31 0.00 -10.12
C CYS A 118 23.62 -0.45 -9.45
N ARG A 119 24.74 0.26 -9.66
CA ARG A 119 26.07 -0.15 -9.19
C ARG A 119 26.15 -0.28 -7.67
N GLU A 120 25.67 0.72 -6.93
CA GLU A 120 25.65 0.66 -5.45
C GLU A 120 24.74 -0.47 -4.95
N ARG A 121 23.56 -0.62 -5.57
CA ARG A 121 22.58 -1.66 -5.22
C ARG A 121 23.18 -3.06 -5.42
N ALA A 122 24.02 -3.25 -6.43
CA ALA A 122 24.67 -4.53 -6.71
C ALA A 122 25.67 -5.00 -5.63
N GLU A 123 26.06 -4.13 -4.71
CA GLU A 123 26.94 -4.46 -3.57
C GLU A 123 26.17 -4.65 -2.25
N ASP A 124 24.87 -4.34 -2.21
CA ASP A 124 24.02 -4.48 -1.03
C ASP A 124 23.27 -5.83 -1.06
N PRO A 125 23.56 -6.76 -0.12
CA PRO A 125 22.93 -8.09 -0.07
C PRO A 125 21.41 -8.09 0.07
N SER A 126 20.81 -6.99 0.53
CA SER A 126 19.37 -6.85 0.69
C SER A 126 18.63 -6.55 -0.62
N THR A 127 19.36 -6.24 -1.71
CA THR A 127 18.75 -5.82 -2.97
C THR A 127 18.60 -6.95 -3.98
N ARG A 128 17.63 -6.80 -4.89
CA ARG A 128 17.44 -7.72 -6.02
C ARG A 128 18.62 -7.72 -6.98
N VAL A 129 19.28 -6.56 -7.15
CA VAL A 129 20.42 -6.44 -8.08
C VAL A 129 21.59 -7.29 -7.59
N PHE A 130 21.80 -7.38 -6.27
CA PHE A 130 22.79 -8.27 -5.69
C PHE A 130 22.45 -9.75 -5.89
N LEU A 131 21.19 -10.14 -5.73
CA LEU A 131 20.74 -11.52 -6.00
C LEU A 131 20.91 -11.88 -7.48
N GLU A 132 20.57 -10.96 -8.38
CA GLU A 132 20.78 -11.10 -9.82
C GLU A 132 22.27 -11.19 -10.18
N LYS A 133 23.14 -10.40 -9.53
CA LYS A 133 24.61 -10.48 -9.68
C LYS A 133 25.10 -11.90 -9.37
N LYS A 134 24.73 -12.43 -8.21
CA LYS A 134 25.10 -13.80 -7.81
C LYS A 134 24.60 -14.84 -8.80
N ALA A 135 23.35 -14.74 -9.24
CA ALA A 135 22.77 -15.67 -10.19
C ALA A 135 23.53 -15.68 -11.54
N VAL A 136 23.99 -14.52 -12.01
CA VAL A 136 24.77 -14.39 -13.25
C VAL A 136 26.16 -15.00 -13.09
N GLU A 137 26.82 -14.77 -11.96
CA GLU A 137 28.13 -15.34 -11.66
C GLU A 137 28.07 -16.87 -11.50
N GLU A 138 27.00 -17.40 -10.88
CA GLU A 138 26.75 -18.85 -10.72
C GLU A 138 26.62 -19.57 -12.07
N VAL A 139 26.06 -18.93 -13.09
CA VAL A 139 25.94 -19.50 -14.44
C VAL A 139 27.16 -19.22 -15.33
N GLY A 140 28.23 -18.62 -14.78
CA GLY A 140 29.47 -18.31 -15.49
C GLY A 140 29.43 -17.02 -16.33
N GLY A 141 28.37 -16.21 -16.20
CA GLY A 141 28.24 -14.91 -16.84
C GLY A 141 28.87 -13.77 -16.03
N LYS A 142 28.78 -12.55 -16.54
CA LYS A 142 29.28 -11.33 -15.88
C LYS A 142 28.25 -10.21 -15.82
N LEU A 143 28.12 -9.56 -14.66
CA LEU A 143 27.36 -8.33 -14.53
C LEU A 143 28.17 -7.15 -15.09
N CYS A 144 27.57 -6.38 -16.00
CA CYS A 144 28.14 -5.18 -16.58
C CYS A 144 27.22 -3.97 -16.36
N PHE A 145 27.83 -2.80 -16.20
CA PHE A 145 27.11 -1.54 -16.05
C PHE A 145 27.38 -0.63 -17.24
N THR A 146 26.33 -0.03 -17.77
CA THR A 146 26.46 0.96 -18.84
C THR A 146 27.02 2.28 -18.33
N HIS A 147 27.65 3.06 -19.20
CA HIS A 147 28.01 4.44 -18.90
C HIS A 147 26.76 5.34 -18.84
N GLU A 148 26.74 6.27 -17.90
CA GLU A 148 25.62 7.20 -17.72
C GLU A 148 25.69 8.34 -18.74
N ILE A 149 24.69 8.41 -19.62
CA ILE A 149 24.25 9.69 -20.18
C ILE A 149 23.13 10.17 -19.25
N PRO A 150 23.14 11.43 -18.77
CA PRO A 150 22.16 11.94 -17.80
C PRO A 150 20.80 12.25 -18.47
N ILE A 151 20.23 11.24 -19.13
CA ILE A 151 18.85 11.23 -19.61
C ILE A 151 18.16 10.11 -18.82
N HIS A 152 17.99 10.34 -17.53
CA HIS A 152 17.15 9.47 -16.71
C HIS A 152 15.72 9.53 -17.24
N ALA A 153 15.03 8.39 -17.30
CA ALA A 153 13.61 8.32 -17.64
C ALA A 153 12.82 9.26 -16.73
N THR A 154 13.10 9.23 -15.42
CA THR A 154 12.25 9.81 -14.39
C THR A 154 12.17 11.34 -14.44
N PRO A 155 13.27 12.12 -14.56
CA PRO A 155 13.20 13.58 -14.64
C PRO A 155 12.60 14.10 -15.96
N LEU A 156 12.91 13.48 -17.11
CA LEU A 156 12.31 13.86 -18.40
C LEU A 156 10.83 13.48 -18.50
N LEU A 157 10.43 12.33 -17.92
CA LEU A 157 9.02 11.97 -17.78
C LEU A 157 8.29 12.92 -16.83
N ASN A 158 8.89 13.23 -15.67
CA ASN A 158 8.30 14.12 -14.67
C ASN A 158 8.26 15.58 -15.15
N HIS A 159 9.02 15.96 -16.18
CA HIS A 159 8.94 17.31 -16.72
C HIS A 159 7.99 17.46 -17.92
N TYR A 160 7.85 16.43 -18.78
CA TYR A 160 7.11 16.57 -20.06
C TYR A 160 5.88 15.66 -20.23
N ILE A 161 5.75 14.58 -19.47
CA ILE A 161 4.61 13.65 -19.51
C ILE A 161 4.17 13.38 -18.07
N ASN A 162 4.11 14.42 -17.23
CA ASN A 162 3.88 14.19 -15.82
C ASN A 162 2.39 13.90 -15.58
N PRO A 163 2.06 12.74 -14.97
CA PRO A 163 0.72 12.49 -14.52
C PRO A 163 0.26 13.44 -13.40
N TYR A 164 1.09 14.20 -12.71
CA TYR A 164 0.57 15.00 -11.59
C TYR A 164 0.13 16.42 -11.99
N PRO A 165 -0.96 16.96 -11.39
CA PRO A 165 -1.32 18.36 -11.60
C PRO A 165 -0.26 19.31 -11.02
N GLU A 166 -0.22 20.54 -11.51
CA GLU A 166 0.86 21.51 -11.28
C GLU A 166 1.13 21.80 -9.79
N ASP A 167 0.07 21.86 -8.98
CA ASP A 167 0.13 22.03 -7.53
C ASP A 167 0.93 20.91 -6.83
N VAL A 168 0.73 19.67 -7.27
CA VAL A 168 1.47 18.50 -6.75
C VAL A 168 2.94 18.58 -7.15
N LEU A 169 3.26 19.06 -8.36
CA LEU A 169 4.64 19.19 -8.82
C LEU A 169 5.40 20.24 -8.03
N VAL A 170 4.79 21.41 -7.82
CA VAL A 170 5.35 22.48 -7.00
C VAL A 170 5.62 21.95 -5.58
N PHE A 171 4.69 21.19 -5.01
CA PHE A 171 4.87 20.55 -3.71
C PHE A 171 6.05 19.57 -3.73
N LEU A 172 6.13 18.65 -4.71
CA LEU A 172 7.19 17.65 -4.79
C LEU A 172 8.58 18.28 -4.99
N ASP A 173 8.69 19.31 -5.83
CA ASP A 173 9.95 20.02 -6.07
C ASP A 173 10.46 20.75 -4.82
N ASP A 174 9.55 21.30 -4.02
CA ASP A 174 9.89 21.89 -2.73
C ASP A 174 10.24 20.82 -1.68
N PHE A 175 9.49 19.72 -1.66
CA PHE A 175 9.71 18.59 -0.75
C PHE A 175 11.09 17.93 -0.96
N LYS A 176 11.51 17.73 -2.23
CA LYS A 176 12.83 17.17 -2.59
C LYS A 176 14.02 18.00 -2.09
N LYS A 177 13.84 19.30 -1.88
CA LYS A 177 14.89 20.18 -1.32
C LYS A 177 15.08 19.96 0.18
N ARG A 178 14.07 19.42 0.86
CA ARG A 178 14.02 19.26 2.32
C ARG A 178 14.25 17.81 2.76
N TYR A 179 13.90 16.84 1.94
CA TYR A 179 14.07 15.41 2.25
C TYR A 179 14.64 14.64 1.06
N SER A 180 15.69 13.87 1.32
CA SER A 180 16.26 12.91 0.38
C SER A 180 15.62 11.52 0.49
N PHE A 181 15.65 10.75 -0.60
CA PHE A 181 15.16 9.36 -0.59
C PHE A 181 15.85 8.50 0.48
N LYS A 182 17.15 8.71 0.70
CA LYS A 182 17.94 8.00 1.71
C LYS A 182 17.48 8.32 3.14
N GLU A 183 17.13 9.56 3.43
CA GLU A 183 16.58 9.94 4.73
C GLU A 183 15.23 9.25 4.97
N ILE A 184 14.36 9.18 3.97
CA ILE A 184 13.06 8.50 4.09
C ILE A 184 13.24 7.00 4.39
N ILE A 185 14.22 6.33 3.75
CA ILE A 185 14.57 4.95 4.10
C ILE A 185 14.97 4.85 5.57
N ASN A 186 15.89 5.71 6.03
CA ASN A 186 16.35 5.70 7.42
C ASN A 186 15.21 5.98 8.43
N PHE A 187 14.26 6.82 8.07
CA PHE A 187 13.08 7.09 8.89
C PHE A 187 12.15 5.87 8.98
N LEU A 188 11.88 5.19 7.87
CA LEU A 188 11.07 3.97 7.88
C LEU A 188 11.73 2.83 8.66
N GLU A 189 13.07 2.75 8.66
CA GLU A 189 13.82 1.79 9.48
C GLU A 189 13.66 2.04 10.99
N GLN A 190 13.42 3.28 11.43
CA GLN A 190 13.17 3.57 12.84
C GLN A 190 11.85 2.98 13.36
N LEU A 191 10.86 2.84 12.47
CA LEU A 191 9.54 2.29 12.83
C LEU A 191 9.62 0.82 13.26
N LYS A 192 10.62 0.08 12.78
CA LYS A 192 10.81 -1.33 13.11
C LYS A 192 10.92 -1.57 14.61
N LYS A 193 11.40 -0.59 15.38
CA LYS A 193 11.61 -0.74 16.83
C LYS A 193 10.33 -0.63 17.66
N LEU A 194 9.25 -0.11 17.06
CA LEU A 194 8.02 0.18 17.78
C LEU A 194 7.23 -1.09 18.09
N LYS A 195 6.76 -1.19 19.34
CA LYS A 195 5.74 -2.12 19.78
C LYS A 195 4.38 -1.44 19.69
N VAL A 196 3.53 -1.94 18.80
CA VAL A 196 2.22 -1.35 18.54
C VAL A 196 1.11 -2.24 19.10
N MET A 197 0.17 -1.65 19.84
CA MET A 197 -1.08 -2.30 20.20
C MET A 197 -2.22 -1.68 19.39
N VAL A 198 -2.94 -2.49 18.63
CA VAL A 198 -4.15 -2.09 17.90
C VAL A 198 -5.37 -2.56 18.67
N ILE A 199 -6.32 -1.66 18.91
CA ILE A 199 -7.59 -1.93 19.60
C ILE A 199 -8.72 -1.46 18.68
N GLY A 200 -9.68 -2.33 18.40
CA GLY A 200 -10.81 -1.95 17.55
C GLY A 200 -11.62 -3.11 17.02
N GLU A 201 -12.76 -2.83 16.41
CA GLU A 201 -13.65 -3.87 15.90
C GLU A 201 -13.05 -4.65 14.72
N ALA A 202 -13.14 -5.97 14.79
CA ALA A 202 -12.88 -6.86 13.66
C ALA A 202 -14.08 -6.81 12.71
N ILE A 203 -13.83 -6.43 11.46
CA ILE A 203 -14.86 -6.32 10.43
C ILE A 203 -14.46 -7.22 9.26
N VAL A 204 -15.43 -7.95 8.70
CA VAL A 204 -15.24 -8.70 7.47
C VAL A 204 -15.85 -7.89 6.32
N ASP A 205 -15.01 -7.44 5.41
CA ASP A 205 -15.46 -6.79 4.18
C ASP A 205 -15.74 -7.87 3.13
N GLN A 206 -17.01 -8.04 2.77
CA GLN A 206 -17.45 -9.01 1.77
C GLN A 206 -17.81 -8.31 0.46
N TYR A 207 -17.25 -8.80 -0.64
CA TYR A 207 -17.46 -8.30 -2.00
C TYR A 207 -18.13 -9.39 -2.82
N ASP A 208 -19.39 -9.16 -3.16
CA ASP A 208 -20.15 -10.04 -4.03
C ASP A 208 -20.18 -9.46 -5.43
N PHE A 209 -19.52 -10.16 -6.35
CA PHE A 209 -19.47 -9.72 -7.72
C PHE A 209 -20.72 -10.18 -8.45
N VAL A 210 -21.32 -9.23 -9.15
CA VAL A 210 -22.62 -9.39 -9.79
C VAL A 210 -22.59 -8.88 -11.22
N LYS A 211 -23.46 -9.44 -12.06
CA LYS A 211 -23.75 -8.94 -13.41
C LYS A 211 -25.19 -8.44 -13.47
N PRO A 212 -25.46 -7.18 -13.87
CA PRO A 212 -26.83 -6.70 -14.02
C PRO A 212 -27.56 -7.43 -15.15
N MET A 213 -28.82 -7.79 -14.90
CA MET A 213 -29.73 -8.48 -15.83
C MET A 213 -30.83 -7.57 -16.39
N GLY A 214 -30.88 -6.32 -15.95
CA GLY A 214 -31.96 -5.36 -16.27
C GLY A 214 -32.89 -5.12 -15.10
N VAL A 215 -34.00 -4.43 -15.35
CA VAL A 215 -35.00 -4.12 -14.31
C VAL A 215 -35.95 -5.30 -14.12
N SER A 216 -36.19 -5.66 -12.87
CA SER A 216 -37.14 -6.71 -12.48
C SER A 216 -38.57 -6.31 -12.88
N PRO A 217 -39.30 -7.15 -13.64
CA PRO A 217 -40.67 -6.85 -14.08
C PRO A 217 -41.67 -6.66 -12.93
N LYS A 218 -41.36 -7.17 -11.73
CA LYS A 218 -42.28 -7.21 -10.59
C LYS A 218 -42.01 -6.15 -9.51
N GLY A 219 -40.91 -5.40 -9.61
CA GLY A 219 -40.50 -4.53 -8.50
C GLY A 219 -39.69 -3.29 -8.86
N GLY A 220 -39.38 -3.04 -10.13
CA GLY A 220 -38.65 -1.83 -10.53
C GLY A 220 -37.20 -1.75 -10.03
N VAL A 221 -36.70 -2.81 -9.39
CA VAL A 221 -35.32 -2.93 -8.92
C VAL A 221 -34.44 -3.57 -9.97
N ILE A 222 -33.15 -3.28 -9.96
CA ILE A 222 -32.19 -3.93 -10.85
C ILE A 222 -32.02 -5.38 -10.40
N ALA A 223 -32.27 -6.32 -11.29
CA ALA A 223 -31.98 -7.73 -11.07
C ALA A 223 -30.49 -7.99 -11.30
N LEU A 224 -29.85 -8.67 -10.35
CA LEU A 224 -28.41 -8.93 -10.34
C LEU A 224 -28.16 -10.44 -10.38
N LYS A 225 -27.30 -10.90 -11.29
CA LYS A 225 -26.80 -12.28 -11.31
C LYS A 225 -25.54 -12.36 -10.46
N TYR A 226 -25.56 -13.15 -9.40
CA TYR A 226 -24.37 -13.47 -8.61
C TYR A 226 -23.33 -14.23 -9.43
N LEU A 227 -22.05 -13.88 -9.27
CA LEU A 227 -20.91 -14.52 -9.92
C LEU A 227 -20.05 -15.26 -8.89
N ASN A 228 -19.43 -14.52 -7.98
CA ASN A 228 -18.59 -15.04 -6.90
C ASN A 228 -18.51 -14.03 -5.73
N THR A 229 -17.91 -14.48 -4.63
CA THR A 229 -17.66 -13.68 -3.44
C THR A 229 -16.18 -13.70 -3.11
N GLU A 230 -15.64 -12.55 -2.73
CA GLU A 230 -14.36 -12.41 -2.04
C GLU A 230 -14.59 -11.79 -0.65
N MET A 231 -13.84 -12.24 0.35
CA MET A 231 -13.90 -11.70 1.71
C MET A 231 -12.51 -11.23 2.14
N TYR A 232 -12.45 -10.07 2.77
CA TYR A 232 -11.23 -9.45 3.24
C TYR A 232 -11.34 -9.03 4.70
N ALA A 233 -10.19 -9.02 5.36
CA ALA A 233 -10.08 -8.52 6.72
C ALA A 233 -10.15 -6.99 6.69
N GLY A 234 -11.17 -6.43 7.35
CA GLY A 234 -11.44 -5.02 7.46
C GLY A 234 -11.44 -4.53 8.91
N GLY A 235 -11.74 -3.26 9.08
CA GLY A 235 -11.72 -2.64 10.41
C GLY A 235 -10.32 -2.60 10.99
N SER A 236 -10.19 -2.95 12.27
CA SER A 236 -8.88 -2.98 12.93
C SER A 236 -7.87 -3.92 12.27
N LEU A 237 -8.35 -4.97 11.60
CA LEU A 237 -7.52 -5.96 10.92
C LEU A 237 -6.77 -5.38 9.72
N ALA A 238 -7.40 -4.46 8.98
CA ALA A 238 -6.77 -3.80 7.83
C ALA A 238 -5.55 -2.99 8.28
N CYS A 239 -5.70 -2.25 9.38
CA CYS A 239 -4.60 -1.47 9.95
C CYS A 239 -3.47 -2.36 10.47
N VAL A 240 -3.79 -3.47 11.15
CA VAL A 240 -2.77 -4.45 11.58
C VAL A 240 -1.97 -4.95 10.39
N GLY A 241 -2.64 -5.28 9.28
CA GLY A 241 -1.99 -5.73 8.06
C GLY A 241 -1.00 -4.72 7.48
N HIS A 242 -1.31 -3.43 7.55
CA HIS A 242 -0.38 -2.36 7.15
C HIS A 242 0.77 -2.21 8.16
N ILE A 243 0.47 -2.05 9.45
CA ILE A 243 1.45 -1.77 10.51
C ILE A 243 2.49 -2.90 10.63
N ALA A 244 2.06 -4.16 10.49
CA ALA A 244 2.93 -5.34 10.58
C ALA A 244 4.05 -5.35 9.52
N ASN A 245 3.90 -4.60 8.42
CA ASN A 245 4.97 -4.48 7.42
C ASN A 245 6.08 -3.50 7.81
N PHE A 246 5.89 -2.70 8.87
CA PHE A 246 6.81 -1.63 9.27
C PHE A 246 7.29 -1.74 10.71
N CYS A 247 6.55 -2.41 11.61
CA CYS A 247 6.87 -2.53 13.04
C CYS A 247 7.22 -3.98 13.42
N SER A 248 8.17 -4.20 14.33
CA SER A 248 8.61 -5.56 14.71
C SER A 248 7.64 -6.29 15.65
N SER A 249 6.66 -5.61 16.23
CA SER A 249 5.68 -6.23 17.12
C SER A 249 4.35 -5.51 17.05
N VAL A 250 3.30 -6.25 16.70
CA VAL A 250 1.94 -5.73 16.61
C VAL A 250 1.00 -6.65 17.38
N THR A 251 0.41 -6.16 18.46
CA THR A 251 -0.63 -6.89 19.22
C THR A 251 -2.00 -6.35 18.82
N LEU A 252 -2.89 -7.21 18.38
CA LEU A 252 -4.30 -6.85 18.16
C LEU A 252 -5.11 -7.26 19.38
N VAL A 253 -5.96 -6.37 19.89
CA VAL A 253 -7.01 -6.69 20.86
C VAL A 253 -8.36 -6.37 20.24
N THR A 254 -9.19 -7.40 20.04
CA THR A 254 -10.48 -7.26 19.36
C THR A 254 -11.52 -8.25 19.90
N ALA A 255 -12.76 -8.13 19.42
CA ALA A 255 -13.84 -9.06 19.71
C ALA A 255 -14.53 -9.52 18.41
N ILE A 256 -14.96 -10.78 18.40
CA ILE A 256 -15.71 -11.42 17.31
C ILE A 256 -16.96 -12.10 17.86
N GLY A 257 -17.98 -12.31 17.03
CA GLY A 257 -19.16 -13.08 17.41
C GLY A 257 -18.93 -14.59 17.34
N SER A 258 -19.70 -15.39 18.09
CA SER A 258 -19.73 -16.85 17.91
C SER A 258 -20.46 -17.26 16.64
N ARG A 259 -21.43 -16.46 16.16
CA ARG A 259 -22.08 -16.62 14.85
C ARG A 259 -21.25 -15.93 13.77
N ASN A 260 -21.16 -16.55 12.59
CA ASN A 260 -20.35 -16.05 11.48
C ASN A 260 -18.97 -15.55 11.95
N SER A 261 -18.30 -16.32 12.81
CA SER A 261 -17.13 -15.80 13.53
C SER A 261 -16.01 -15.34 12.60
N HIS A 262 -15.89 -16.00 11.43
CA HIS A 262 -14.81 -15.82 10.46
C HIS A 262 -13.41 -15.89 11.09
N LYS A 263 -13.27 -16.57 12.24
CA LYS A 263 -12.04 -16.60 13.03
C LYS A 263 -10.83 -17.07 12.23
N ARG A 264 -11.01 -18.06 11.34
CA ARG A 264 -9.93 -18.53 10.47
C ARG A 264 -9.44 -17.44 9.52
N LEU A 265 -10.34 -16.74 8.82
CA LEU A 265 -9.98 -15.63 7.93
C LEU A 265 -9.22 -14.53 8.68
N ILE A 266 -9.64 -14.23 9.91
CA ILE A 266 -9.02 -13.22 10.77
C ILE A 266 -7.60 -13.64 11.19
N LEU A 267 -7.42 -14.91 11.58
CA LEU A 267 -6.11 -15.43 11.96
C LEU A 267 -5.18 -15.53 10.74
N ASP A 268 -5.70 -15.98 9.60
CA ASP A 268 -4.94 -16.10 8.34
C ASP A 268 -4.49 -14.70 7.84
N SER A 269 -5.32 -13.66 8.01
CA SER A 269 -4.93 -12.28 7.65
C SER A 269 -3.84 -11.69 8.55
N MET A 270 -3.61 -12.31 9.71
CA MET A 270 -2.59 -11.95 10.68
C MET A 270 -1.49 -13.02 10.81
N ALA A 271 -1.35 -13.92 9.84
CA ALA A 271 -0.38 -15.00 9.92
C ALA A 271 1.05 -14.51 9.60
N THR A 272 1.57 -13.61 10.44
CA THR A 272 2.95 -13.09 10.38
C THR A 272 3.66 -13.29 11.72
N ASP A 273 4.98 -13.47 11.68
CA ASP A 273 5.77 -13.80 12.87
C ASP A 273 5.78 -12.71 13.96
N ASN A 274 5.46 -11.47 13.57
CA ASN A 274 5.48 -10.29 14.43
C ASN A 274 4.10 -9.87 14.96
N THR A 275 3.03 -10.60 14.66
CA THR A 275 1.66 -10.27 15.07
C THR A 275 1.13 -11.19 16.14
N LYS A 276 0.49 -10.62 17.17
CA LYS A 276 -0.16 -11.36 18.27
C LYS A 276 -1.66 -11.01 18.35
N PRO A 277 -2.57 -11.89 17.88
CA PRO A 277 -4.00 -11.67 18.02
C PRO A 277 -4.50 -12.08 19.42
N LEU A 278 -5.16 -11.16 20.11
CA LEU A 278 -5.92 -11.39 21.35
C LEU A 278 -7.40 -11.13 21.06
N ILE A 279 -8.15 -12.22 20.89
CA ILE A 279 -9.52 -12.18 20.38
C ILE A 279 -10.49 -12.69 21.43
N MET A 280 -11.40 -11.83 21.89
CA MET A 280 -12.56 -12.24 22.69
C MET A 280 -13.67 -12.77 21.77
N THR A 281 -14.27 -13.91 22.11
CA THR A 281 -15.48 -14.40 21.42
C THR A 281 -16.72 -13.99 22.23
N ARG A 282 -17.67 -13.32 21.60
CA ARG A 282 -18.95 -12.91 22.17
C ARG A 282 -20.04 -13.90 21.78
N ASP A 283 -20.59 -14.61 22.76
CA ASP A 283 -21.56 -15.67 22.46
C ASP A 283 -22.92 -15.10 22.01
N GLY A 284 -23.57 -15.79 21.08
CA GLY A 284 -24.86 -15.39 20.52
C GLY A 284 -24.82 -14.22 19.52
N LEU A 285 -23.70 -13.48 19.41
CA LEU A 285 -23.54 -12.36 18.49
C LEU A 285 -22.86 -12.78 17.18
N SER A 286 -23.05 -11.99 16.13
CA SER A 286 -22.38 -12.11 14.83
C SER A 286 -21.16 -11.21 14.76
N THR A 287 -20.05 -11.70 14.17
CA THR A 287 -18.99 -10.79 13.71
C THR A 287 -19.55 -9.79 12.70
N ILE A 288 -19.05 -8.56 12.72
CA ILE A 288 -19.50 -7.48 11.84
C ILE A 288 -19.10 -7.82 10.40
N ILE A 289 -20.09 -7.89 9.50
CA ILE A 289 -19.86 -8.10 8.07
C ILE A 289 -20.41 -6.90 7.30
N LYS A 290 -19.56 -6.28 6.48
CA LYS A 290 -19.93 -5.23 5.52
C LYS A 290 -19.92 -5.83 4.12
N ARG A 291 -21.10 -6.15 3.60
CA ARG A 291 -21.28 -6.82 2.30
C ARG A 291 -21.64 -5.81 1.21
N ARG A 292 -20.94 -5.87 0.08
CA ARG A 292 -21.05 -4.93 -1.05
C ARG A 292 -21.29 -5.71 -2.34
N GLU A 293 -22.31 -5.34 -3.09
CA GLU A 293 -22.58 -5.90 -4.42
C GLU A 293 -21.93 -5.04 -5.50
N ILE A 294 -20.97 -5.60 -6.24
CA ILE A 294 -20.13 -4.85 -7.21
C ILE A 294 -20.19 -5.47 -8.61
N GLU A 295 -20.36 -4.62 -9.60
CA GLU A 295 -20.27 -4.96 -11.02
C GLU A 295 -18.81 -4.86 -11.51
N MET A 296 -18.26 -5.95 -12.08
CA MET A 296 -16.83 -6.01 -12.41
C MET A 296 -16.39 -5.17 -13.62
N ALA A 297 -17.25 -4.94 -14.62
CA ALA A 297 -16.82 -4.24 -15.84
C ALA A 297 -16.50 -2.76 -15.58
N TYR A 298 -17.26 -2.11 -14.71
CA TYR A 298 -17.11 -0.69 -14.38
C TYR A 298 -16.86 -0.42 -12.90
N PHE A 299 -16.67 -1.47 -12.07
CA PHE A 299 -16.49 -1.38 -10.61
C PHE A 299 -17.58 -0.54 -9.93
N ARG A 300 -18.84 -0.69 -10.39
CA ARG A 300 -19.99 0.03 -9.82
C ARG A 300 -20.58 -0.72 -8.65
N LYS A 301 -20.78 -0.02 -7.54
CA LYS A 301 -21.44 -0.54 -6.35
C LYS A 301 -22.96 -0.38 -6.47
N TYR A 302 -23.70 -1.47 -6.33
CA TYR A 302 -25.16 -1.47 -6.40
C TYR A 302 -25.81 -1.33 -5.02
N SER A 303 -25.29 -2.03 -4.02
CA SER A 303 -25.83 -2.03 -2.67
C SER A 303 -24.74 -2.27 -1.63
N GLU A 304 -25.04 -1.89 -0.39
CA GLU A 304 -24.25 -2.24 0.79
C GLU A 304 -25.19 -2.71 1.89
N THR A 305 -24.84 -3.81 2.55
CA THR A 305 -25.60 -4.39 3.65
C THR A 305 -24.67 -4.67 4.83
N TYR A 306 -25.20 -4.51 6.04
CA TYR A 306 -24.47 -4.68 7.28
C TYR A 306 -25.09 -5.84 8.06
N THR A 307 -24.26 -6.77 8.52
CA THR A 307 -24.65 -7.83 9.47
C THR A 307 -23.90 -7.61 10.76
N PHE A 308 -24.60 -7.18 11.80
CA PHE A 308 -24.05 -6.99 13.15
C PHE A 308 -25.20 -6.99 14.17
N ASP A 309 -24.85 -7.17 15.44
CA ASP A 309 -25.79 -7.04 16.56
C ASP A 309 -25.50 -5.73 17.30
N GLU A 310 -26.52 -4.90 17.54
CA GLU A 310 -26.42 -3.64 18.31
C GLU A 310 -26.32 -3.94 19.81
N ALA A 311 -25.15 -4.37 20.28
CA ALA A 311 -24.92 -4.73 21.68
C ALA A 311 -23.55 -4.24 22.17
N PRO A 312 -23.49 -3.22 23.05
CA PRO A 312 -22.29 -2.89 23.81
C PRO A 312 -21.77 -4.07 24.64
N LEU A 313 -20.52 -3.99 25.11
CA LEU A 313 -20.00 -4.99 26.04
C LEU A 313 -20.84 -5.02 27.34
N THR A 314 -21.21 -6.22 27.77
CA THR A 314 -21.74 -6.44 29.13
C THR A 314 -20.62 -6.27 30.17
N PRO A 315 -20.93 -6.05 31.46
CA PRO A 315 -19.88 -5.89 32.50
C PRO A 315 -18.88 -7.05 32.57
N SER A 316 -19.34 -8.28 32.34
CA SER A 316 -18.47 -9.48 32.30
C SER A 316 -17.57 -9.50 31.05
N GLU A 317 -18.11 -9.09 29.89
CA GLU A 317 -17.32 -8.93 28.67
C GLU A 317 -16.31 -7.79 28.79
N GLU A 318 -16.66 -6.68 29.46
CA GLU A 318 -15.71 -5.59 29.75
C GLU A 318 -14.53 -6.08 30.61
N ASP A 319 -14.81 -6.85 31.66
CA ASP A 319 -13.76 -7.41 32.53
C ASP A 319 -12.82 -8.33 31.74
N SER A 320 -13.40 -9.18 30.87
CA SER A 320 -12.67 -10.06 29.98
C SER A 320 -11.83 -9.27 28.95
N PHE A 321 -12.41 -8.23 28.35
CA PHE A 321 -11.73 -7.40 27.36
C PHE A 321 -10.57 -6.59 27.99
N MET A 322 -10.77 -6.02 29.17
CA MET A 322 -9.71 -5.35 29.91
C MET A 322 -8.60 -6.30 30.36
N ALA A 323 -8.92 -7.56 30.68
CA ALA A 323 -7.89 -8.57 30.92
C ALA A 323 -7.03 -8.79 29.67
N LEU A 324 -7.63 -8.91 28.48
CA LEU A 324 -6.88 -9.00 27.22
C LEU A 324 -6.01 -7.77 26.97
N LEU A 325 -6.49 -6.55 27.27
CA LEU A 325 -5.68 -5.33 27.15
C LEU A 325 -4.46 -5.35 28.07
N LYS A 326 -4.60 -5.86 29.30
CA LYS A 326 -3.50 -6.03 30.26
C LYS A 326 -2.52 -7.11 29.79
N ASP A 327 -3.01 -8.27 29.39
CA ASP A 327 -2.21 -9.40 28.90
C ASP A 327 -1.49 -9.09 27.58
N GLY A 328 -2.05 -8.16 26.80
CA GLY A 328 -1.43 -7.59 25.61
C GLY A 328 -0.29 -6.61 25.92
N GLY A 329 -0.11 -6.21 27.18
CA GLY A 329 0.96 -5.29 27.58
C GLY A 329 0.70 -3.85 27.14
N ILE A 330 -0.52 -3.32 27.32
CA ILE A 330 -0.87 -1.95 26.89
C ILE A 330 0.10 -0.87 27.41
N LYS A 331 0.67 -1.06 28.62
CA LYS A 331 1.65 -0.15 29.22
C LYS A 331 3.06 -0.28 28.64
N ASP A 332 3.36 -1.44 28.05
CA ASP A 332 4.65 -1.76 27.44
C ASP A 332 4.68 -1.44 25.94
N ALA A 333 3.53 -1.06 25.36
CA ALA A 333 3.42 -0.63 23.98
C ALA A 333 3.99 0.79 23.82
N ASP A 334 4.72 1.02 22.74
CA ASP A 334 5.18 2.36 22.38
C ASP A 334 4.04 3.20 21.82
N LEU A 335 3.09 2.55 21.14
CA LEU A 335 1.93 3.17 20.48
C LEU A 335 0.69 2.31 20.70
N VAL A 336 -0.36 2.93 21.24
CA VAL A 336 -1.71 2.34 21.29
C VAL A 336 -2.57 3.01 20.23
N PHE A 337 -3.12 2.20 19.34
CA PHE A 337 -3.83 2.60 18.14
C PHE A 337 -5.29 2.16 18.28
N VAL A 338 -6.19 3.11 18.45
CA VAL A 338 -7.63 2.86 18.57
C VAL A 338 -8.29 3.14 17.22
N ILE A 339 -9.03 2.15 16.73
CA ILE A 339 -9.86 2.23 15.52
C ILE A 339 -11.26 1.84 15.94
N ASP A 340 -12.12 2.83 16.05
CA ASP A 340 -13.43 2.68 16.66
C ASP A 340 -14.50 2.93 15.62
N TYR A 341 -15.24 1.88 15.25
CA TYR A 341 -16.35 1.95 14.30
C TYR A 341 -17.70 2.23 14.96
N GLY A 342 -17.75 2.32 16.29
CA GLY A 342 -18.96 2.63 17.03
C GLY A 342 -19.94 1.48 17.14
N HIS A 343 -19.47 0.23 17.15
CA HIS A 343 -20.31 -0.98 17.30
C HIS A 343 -20.28 -1.57 18.72
N GLY A 344 -19.88 -0.77 19.71
CA GLY A 344 -20.06 -1.10 21.13
C GLY A 344 -18.89 -1.82 21.80
N LEU A 345 -17.76 -1.99 21.11
CA LEU A 345 -16.52 -2.53 21.71
C LEU A 345 -15.87 -1.54 22.66
N MET A 346 -15.81 -0.26 22.26
CA MET A 346 -15.23 0.82 23.04
C MET A 346 -16.28 1.46 23.94
N THR A 347 -16.61 0.79 25.05
CA THR A 347 -17.46 1.36 26.11
C THR A 347 -16.72 2.45 26.87
N GLN A 348 -17.44 3.28 27.62
CA GLN A 348 -16.84 4.35 28.43
C GLN A 348 -15.73 3.82 29.36
N ARG A 349 -15.96 2.69 30.02
CA ARG A 349 -15.00 2.06 30.93
C ARG A 349 -13.74 1.59 30.19
N VAL A 350 -13.90 1.03 28.99
CA VAL A 350 -12.77 0.63 28.13
C VAL A 350 -11.99 1.86 27.65
N ILE A 351 -12.68 2.92 27.21
CA ILE A 351 -12.06 4.16 26.76
C ILE A 351 -11.23 4.79 27.89
N GLU A 352 -11.80 4.93 29.08
CA GLU A 352 -11.10 5.44 30.27
C GLU A 352 -9.88 4.59 30.61
N PHE A 353 -10.01 3.26 30.55
CA PHE A 353 -8.89 2.37 30.77
C PHE A 353 -7.77 2.60 29.75
N VAL A 354 -8.11 2.69 28.46
CA VAL A 354 -7.12 2.91 27.39
C VAL A 354 -6.44 4.27 27.55
N CYS A 355 -7.19 5.37 27.73
CA CYS A 355 -6.63 6.71 27.93
C CYS A 355 -5.69 6.81 29.15
N ASN A 356 -5.96 6.04 30.20
CA ASN A 356 -5.15 6.04 31.43
C ASN A 356 -3.89 5.16 31.33
N ASN A 357 -3.85 4.18 30.44
CA ASN A 357 -2.77 3.20 30.39
C ASN A 357 -1.92 3.23 29.11
N ALA A 358 -2.39 3.89 28.05
CA ALA A 358 -1.64 4.07 26.81
C ALA A 358 -0.50 5.11 27.00
N PRO A 359 0.77 4.74 26.71
CA PRO A 359 1.89 5.69 26.76
C PRO A 359 1.81 6.77 25.67
N PHE A 360 1.31 6.39 24.49
CA PHE A 360 0.95 7.28 23.40
C PHE A 360 -0.33 6.75 22.76
N LEU A 361 -1.41 7.53 22.79
CA LEU A 361 -2.70 7.14 22.26
C LEU A 361 -2.97 7.83 20.92
N SER A 362 -3.17 7.02 19.89
CA SER A 362 -3.63 7.45 18.59
C SER A 362 -5.07 6.98 18.38
N VAL A 363 -5.97 7.87 17.96
CA VAL A 363 -7.40 7.57 17.80
C VAL A 363 -7.90 7.90 16.40
N ASN A 364 -8.67 6.97 15.82
CA ASN A 364 -9.53 7.17 14.66
C ASN A 364 -10.94 6.65 15.01
N THR A 365 -11.93 7.54 15.01
CA THR A 365 -13.34 7.17 15.19
C THR A 365 -14.05 7.29 13.85
N GLN A 366 -14.61 6.18 13.37
CA GLN A 366 -15.25 6.17 12.07
C GLN A 366 -16.75 6.42 12.14
N VAL A 367 -17.23 7.30 11.27
CA VAL A 367 -18.66 7.51 11.05
C VAL A 367 -19.13 6.57 9.95
N ASN A 368 -20.21 5.83 10.20
CA ASN A 368 -20.79 4.93 9.21
C ASN A 368 -22.32 4.86 9.35
N SER A 369 -22.96 4.24 8.36
CA SER A 369 -24.42 4.10 8.34
C SER A 369 -24.99 3.34 9.54
N GLY A 370 -24.21 2.44 10.14
CA GLY A 370 -24.61 1.68 11.33
C GLY A 370 -24.67 2.52 12.59
N ASN A 371 -23.76 3.48 12.77
CA ASN A 371 -23.74 4.36 13.95
C ASN A 371 -24.44 5.72 13.72
N ARG A 372 -24.95 5.98 12.51
CA ARG A 372 -25.68 7.21 12.14
C ARG A 372 -24.92 8.50 12.44
N GLY A 373 -23.59 8.46 12.46
CA GLY A 373 -22.75 9.62 12.78
C GLY A 373 -22.63 9.95 14.27
N LEU A 374 -23.08 9.06 15.16
CA LEU A 374 -23.03 9.27 16.61
C LEU A 374 -21.69 8.84 17.24
N ASN A 375 -20.81 8.21 16.46
CA ASN A 375 -19.51 7.77 16.93
C ASN A 375 -18.48 8.92 16.86
N ASP A 376 -18.53 9.80 17.85
CA ASP A 376 -17.71 11.01 17.93
C ASP A 376 -16.37 10.74 18.63
N VAL A 377 -15.30 11.35 18.13
CA VAL A 377 -13.96 11.34 18.75
C VAL A 377 -13.93 12.03 20.11
N ALA A 378 -14.88 12.94 20.39
CA ALA A 378 -14.96 13.69 21.65
C ALA A 378 -15.09 12.79 22.89
N LYS A 379 -15.45 11.50 22.74
CA LYS A 379 -15.46 10.53 23.83
C LYS A 379 -14.07 10.14 24.33
N TYR A 380 -13.01 10.48 23.60
CA TYR A 380 -11.62 10.23 23.97
C TYR A 380 -11.01 11.51 24.57
N PRO A 381 -11.02 11.67 25.91
CA PRO A 381 -10.58 12.92 26.56
C PRO A 381 -9.06 13.13 26.52
N LYS A 382 -8.29 12.14 26.06
CA LYS A 382 -6.83 12.18 26.03
C LYS A 382 -6.31 11.33 24.87
N ALA A 383 -6.17 11.94 23.70
CA ALA A 383 -5.53 11.36 22.52
C ALA A 383 -4.33 12.21 22.11
N ASP A 384 -3.16 11.62 21.93
CA ASP A 384 -1.96 12.34 21.49
C ASP A 384 -2.03 12.68 20.00
N LEU A 385 -2.54 11.73 19.20
CA LEU A 385 -2.83 11.89 17.78
C LEU A 385 -4.29 11.55 17.50
N VAL A 386 -4.98 12.43 16.78
CA VAL A 386 -6.31 12.17 16.24
C VAL A 386 -6.22 12.17 14.71
N CYS A 387 -6.67 11.10 14.08
CA CYS A 387 -6.76 11.00 12.63
C CYS A 387 -8.21 10.80 12.22
N LEU A 388 -8.76 11.68 11.40
CA LEU A 388 -10.15 11.63 10.92
C LEU A 388 -10.23 11.90 9.43
N ASP A 389 -11.34 11.56 8.80
CA ASP A 389 -11.71 12.17 7.53
C ASP A 389 -12.36 13.55 7.74
N ARG A 390 -12.48 14.32 6.66
CA ARG A 390 -13.09 15.66 6.71
C ARG A 390 -14.55 15.63 7.19
N PHE A 391 -15.32 14.62 6.82
CA PHE A 391 -16.72 14.51 7.21
C PHE A 391 -16.84 14.22 8.71
N GLU A 392 -16.05 13.29 9.23
CA GLU A 392 -15.90 12.98 10.66
C GLU A 392 -15.46 14.21 11.47
N ALA A 393 -14.44 14.92 10.99
CA ALA A 393 -13.98 16.17 11.60
C ALA A 393 -15.08 17.25 11.63
N SER A 394 -15.86 17.36 10.54
CA SER A 394 -16.96 18.32 10.45
C SER A 394 -18.10 17.96 11.40
N LEU A 395 -18.39 16.67 11.58
CA LEU A 395 -19.39 16.20 12.54
C LEU A 395 -18.98 16.46 13.98
N ALA A 396 -17.75 16.11 14.35
CA ALA A 396 -17.20 16.33 15.69
C ALA A 396 -17.22 17.83 16.08
N LEU A 397 -16.88 18.72 15.14
CA LEU A 397 -16.92 20.17 15.37
C LEU A 397 -18.30 20.81 15.17
N ARG A 398 -19.25 20.09 14.57
CA ARG A 398 -20.49 20.65 14.02
C ARG A 398 -20.22 21.85 13.09
N ASP A 399 -19.18 21.73 12.26
CA ASP A 399 -18.65 22.80 11.41
C ASP A 399 -18.41 22.28 9.99
N GLN A 400 -19.27 22.67 9.05
CA GLN A 400 -19.18 22.26 7.64
C GLN A 400 -18.37 23.25 6.77
N TRP A 401 -18.21 24.49 7.23
CA TRP A 401 -17.82 25.62 6.36
C TRP A 401 -16.37 26.03 6.52
N SER A 402 -15.76 25.75 7.67
CA SER A 402 -14.34 26.05 7.87
C SER A 402 -13.44 25.27 6.91
N THR A 403 -12.29 25.86 6.60
CA THR A 403 -11.21 25.16 5.92
C THR A 403 -10.67 24.03 6.79
N VAL A 404 -10.14 22.97 6.18
CA VAL A 404 -9.61 21.81 6.91
C VAL A 404 -8.44 22.18 7.84
N PRO A 405 -7.50 23.06 7.47
CA PRO A 405 -6.52 23.62 8.42
C PRO A 405 -7.15 24.22 9.68
N ASN A 406 -8.20 25.03 9.52
CA ASN A 406 -8.90 25.62 10.66
C ASN A 406 -9.66 24.57 11.47
N GLN A 407 -10.24 23.55 10.84
CA GLN A 407 -10.86 22.42 11.53
C GLN A 407 -9.83 21.65 12.36
N ALA A 408 -8.62 21.40 11.83
CA ALA A 408 -7.56 20.71 12.56
C ALA A 408 -7.16 21.45 13.85
N VAL A 409 -6.98 22.77 13.76
CA VAL A 409 -6.67 23.61 14.94
C VAL A 409 -7.80 23.59 15.97
N LYS A 410 -9.06 23.72 15.53
CA LYS A 410 -10.23 23.67 16.43
C LYS A 410 -10.36 22.32 17.12
N LEU A 411 -10.20 21.22 16.38
CA LEU A 411 -10.27 19.86 16.93
C LEU A 411 -9.18 19.62 17.97
N MET A 412 -7.97 20.07 17.68
CA MET A 412 -6.84 19.95 18.60
C MET A 412 -7.14 20.65 19.93
N ALA A 413 -7.65 21.87 19.86
CA ALA A 413 -8.06 22.63 21.04
C ALA A 413 -9.23 21.99 21.80
N SER A 414 -10.24 21.46 21.11
CA SER A 414 -11.40 20.84 21.75
C SER A 414 -11.10 19.50 22.42
N LEU A 415 -10.17 18.71 21.84
CA LEU A 415 -9.84 17.36 22.32
C LEU A 415 -8.62 17.34 23.24
N GLY A 416 -7.88 18.45 23.35
CA GLY A 416 -6.60 18.49 24.04
C GLY A 416 -5.53 17.62 23.35
N ALA A 417 -5.69 17.33 22.05
CA ALA A 417 -4.76 16.52 21.30
C ALA A 417 -3.48 17.29 20.99
N SER A 418 -2.35 16.58 20.84
CA SER A 418 -1.09 17.23 20.44
C SER A 418 -0.99 17.40 18.93
N ILE A 419 -1.57 16.45 18.18
CA ILE A 419 -1.51 16.38 16.72
C ILE A 419 -2.87 15.97 16.18
N VAL A 420 -3.31 16.62 15.10
CA VAL A 420 -4.50 16.25 14.35
C VAL A 420 -4.14 16.06 12.88
N ALA A 421 -4.58 14.94 12.30
CA ALA A 421 -4.51 14.65 10.89
C ALA A 421 -5.93 14.52 10.31
N ILE A 422 -6.22 15.21 9.22
CA ILE A 422 -7.51 15.16 8.53
C ILE A 422 -7.30 14.78 7.07
N THR A 423 -7.89 13.67 6.64
CA THR A 423 -7.89 13.25 5.24
C THR A 423 -9.04 13.89 4.46
N GLN A 424 -8.82 14.22 3.19
CA GLN A 424 -9.77 14.95 2.35
C GLN A 424 -10.08 14.21 1.04
N GLY A 425 -9.90 12.88 1.03
CA GLY A 425 -10.06 12.07 -0.18
C GLY A 425 -9.19 12.61 -1.32
N HIS A 426 -9.82 13.03 -2.42
CA HIS A 426 -9.14 13.53 -3.63
C HIS A 426 -8.36 14.84 -3.44
N LYS A 427 -8.49 15.54 -2.31
CA LYS A 427 -7.71 16.75 -2.01
C LYS A 427 -6.45 16.49 -1.17
N GLY A 428 -6.16 15.23 -0.84
CA GLY A 428 -5.02 14.86 -0.02
C GLY A 428 -5.35 14.92 1.47
N SER A 429 -4.51 15.55 2.29
CA SER A 429 -4.65 15.57 3.75
C SER A 429 -4.06 16.84 4.37
N VAL A 430 -4.43 17.10 5.62
CA VAL A 430 -3.83 18.12 6.48
C VAL A 430 -3.31 17.44 7.72
N ILE A 431 -2.10 17.77 8.15
CA ILE A 431 -1.55 17.34 9.44
C ILE A 431 -1.01 18.55 10.20
N SER A 432 -1.37 18.67 11.47
CA SER A 432 -1.11 19.87 12.28
C SER A 432 -0.73 19.52 13.71
N ASN A 433 0.16 20.32 14.29
CA ASN A 433 0.40 20.43 15.72
C ASN A 433 0.20 21.91 16.16
N ASN A 434 0.47 22.23 17.42
CA ASN A 434 0.32 23.58 17.97
C ASN A 434 1.21 24.68 17.33
N LYS A 435 2.17 24.31 16.47
CA LYS A 435 3.15 25.22 15.86
C LYS A 435 3.04 25.29 14.34
N GLU A 436 2.72 24.19 13.71
CA GLU A 436 2.87 23.99 12.26
C GLU A 436 1.63 23.29 11.69
N ILE A 437 1.33 23.60 10.44
CA ILE A 437 0.24 23.00 9.65
C ILE A 437 0.81 22.68 8.28
N PHE A 438 0.61 21.45 7.82
CA PHE A 438 1.02 21.01 6.49
C PHE A 438 -0.18 20.48 5.71
N GLU A 439 -0.38 21.01 4.51
CA GLU A 439 -1.34 20.50 3.53
C GLU A 439 -0.57 19.64 2.52
N ILE A 440 -0.92 18.37 2.43
CA ILE A 440 -0.24 17.39 1.58
C ILE A 440 -1.19 17.01 0.44
N PRO A 441 -0.81 17.18 -0.83
CA PRO A 441 -1.67 16.84 -1.96
C PRO A 441 -1.81 15.32 -2.14
N ILE A 442 -2.78 14.91 -2.97
CA ILE A 442 -2.96 13.50 -3.33
C ILE A 442 -1.94 13.06 -4.39
N PHE A 443 -1.46 11.81 -4.30
CA PHE A 443 -0.49 11.24 -5.24
C PHE A 443 -1.08 10.14 -6.15
N SER A 444 -2.40 9.97 -6.19
CA SER A 444 -3.08 9.00 -7.08
C SER A 444 -3.99 9.70 -8.11
N LYS A 445 -3.98 9.19 -9.35
CA LYS A 445 -4.93 9.59 -10.41
C LYS A 445 -6.03 8.57 -10.69
N LYS A 446 -5.68 7.28 -10.62
CA LYS A 446 -6.57 6.18 -10.95
C LYS A 446 -6.93 5.46 -9.65
N VAL A 447 -8.18 5.63 -9.24
CA VAL A 447 -8.75 5.01 -8.05
C VAL A 447 -9.56 3.82 -8.52
N ILE A 448 -9.22 2.61 -8.05
CA ILE A 448 -10.05 1.42 -8.25
C ILE A 448 -11.10 1.37 -7.16
N ASP A 449 -10.68 1.52 -5.91
CA ASP A 449 -11.53 1.57 -4.73
C ASP A 449 -10.92 2.55 -3.72
N THR A 450 -11.75 3.31 -3.00
CA THR A 450 -11.28 4.19 -1.92
C THR A 450 -11.36 3.53 -0.55
N VAL A 451 -12.01 2.37 -0.45
CA VAL A 451 -12.12 1.61 0.80
C VAL A 451 -10.72 1.24 1.31
N GLY A 452 -10.45 1.53 2.58
CA GLY A 452 -9.15 1.24 3.21
C GLY A 452 -8.06 2.28 2.98
N ALA A 453 -8.26 3.30 2.14
CA ALA A 453 -7.25 4.32 1.91
C ALA A 453 -6.95 5.17 3.17
N GLY A 454 -7.99 5.48 3.94
CA GLY A 454 -7.87 6.15 5.24
C GLY A 454 -7.16 5.27 6.28
N ASP A 455 -7.48 3.97 6.30
CA ASP A 455 -6.83 2.99 7.18
C ASP A 455 -5.33 2.86 6.86
N ALA A 456 -4.95 2.80 5.58
CA ALA A 456 -3.56 2.79 5.14
C ALA A 456 -2.83 4.10 5.47
N TYR A 457 -3.46 5.26 5.24
CA TYR A 457 -2.92 6.57 5.65
C TYR A 457 -2.64 6.58 7.14
N TYR A 458 -3.64 6.24 7.95
CA TYR A 458 -3.59 6.29 9.40
C TYR A 458 -2.54 5.33 9.98
N SER A 459 -2.49 4.10 9.43
CA SER A 459 -1.56 3.04 9.82
C SER A 459 -0.09 3.41 9.66
N LEU A 460 0.23 4.34 8.76
CA LEU A 460 1.59 4.80 8.53
C LEU A 460 1.88 6.11 9.25
N VAL A 461 0.90 7.01 9.36
CA VAL A 461 1.06 8.31 10.04
C VAL A 461 1.32 8.13 11.52
N ALA A 462 0.56 7.29 12.24
CA ALA A 462 0.72 7.22 13.70
C ALA A 462 2.08 6.67 14.14
N PRO A 463 2.63 5.58 13.54
CA PRO A 463 3.98 5.15 13.84
C PRO A 463 5.03 6.20 13.51
N CYS A 464 4.90 6.93 12.38
CA CYS A 464 5.80 8.01 12.01
C CYS A 464 5.82 9.13 13.04
N VAL A 465 4.63 9.58 13.46
CA VAL A 465 4.47 10.58 14.51
C VAL A 465 5.07 10.09 15.82
N ARG A 466 4.81 8.84 16.22
CA ARG A 466 5.34 8.27 17.46
C ARG A 466 6.86 8.19 17.46
N ALA A 467 7.47 7.87 16.32
CA ALA A 467 8.91 7.85 16.14
C ALA A 467 9.54 9.26 16.08
N GLY A 468 8.74 10.33 16.09
CA GLY A 468 9.21 11.71 16.15
C GLY A 468 9.68 12.25 14.79
N LEU A 469 9.17 11.71 13.69
CA LEU A 469 9.48 12.21 12.35
C LEU A 469 8.90 13.63 12.13
N PRO A 470 9.50 14.42 11.24
CA PRO A 470 8.92 15.69 10.79
C PRO A 470 7.48 15.53 10.32
N LEU A 471 6.59 16.43 10.75
CA LEU A 471 5.15 16.25 10.62
C LEU A 471 4.69 16.21 9.15
N GLU A 472 5.30 17.04 8.32
CA GLU A 472 5.08 17.03 6.87
C GLU A 472 5.46 15.69 6.23
N LEU A 473 6.58 15.10 6.64
CA LEU A 473 7.01 13.79 6.16
C LEU A 473 6.02 12.70 6.59
N CYS A 474 5.46 12.78 7.80
CA CYS A 474 4.38 11.87 8.23
C CYS A 474 3.19 11.95 7.27
N GLY A 475 2.72 13.16 6.95
CA GLY A 475 1.62 13.37 6.01
C GLY A 475 1.94 12.91 4.57
N PHE A 476 3.17 13.14 4.10
CA PHE A 476 3.65 12.65 2.80
C PHE A 476 3.62 11.12 2.72
N ILE A 477 4.19 10.43 3.73
CA ILE A 477 4.20 8.96 3.80
C ILE A 477 2.76 8.44 3.88
N GLY A 478 1.91 9.07 4.69
CA GLY A 478 0.48 8.73 4.80
C GLY A 478 -0.23 8.81 3.45
N ASN A 479 -0.09 9.93 2.73
CA ASN A 479 -0.73 10.10 1.42
C ASN A 479 -0.17 9.13 0.37
N ALA A 480 1.12 8.81 0.42
CA ALA A 480 1.72 7.80 -0.45
C ALA A 480 1.14 6.41 -0.17
N ALA A 481 0.98 6.03 1.10
CA ALA A 481 0.35 4.77 1.50
C ALA A 481 -1.13 4.70 1.09
N GLY A 482 -1.90 5.75 1.35
CA GLY A 482 -3.29 5.86 0.92
C GLY A 482 -3.43 5.76 -0.60
N ALA A 483 -2.58 6.46 -1.36
CA ALA A 483 -2.55 6.38 -2.82
C ALA A 483 -2.28 4.95 -3.32
N ILE A 484 -1.34 4.23 -2.72
CA ILE A 484 -1.09 2.82 -3.04
C ILE A 484 -2.32 1.96 -2.74
N ALA A 485 -2.94 2.12 -1.57
CA ALA A 485 -4.12 1.35 -1.17
C ALA A 485 -5.27 1.51 -2.17
N THR A 486 -5.48 2.71 -2.73
CA THR A 486 -6.56 2.96 -3.72
C THR A 486 -6.42 2.21 -5.05
N THR A 487 -5.29 1.52 -5.28
CA THR A 487 -5.06 0.73 -6.50
C THR A 487 -5.53 -0.71 -6.39
N TYR A 488 -5.95 -1.14 -5.21
CA TYR A 488 -6.44 -2.49 -4.96
C TYR A 488 -7.93 -2.43 -4.56
N LEU A 489 -8.65 -3.52 -4.80
CA LEU A 489 -10.03 -3.65 -4.36
C LEU A 489 -10.07 -3.93 -2.86
N GLY A 490 -10.75 -3.08 -2.08
CA GLY A 490 -10.79 -3.17 -0.63
C GLY A 490 -9.40 -3.40 0.01
N ASN A 491 -9.37 -4.23 1.04
CA ASN A 491 -8.15 -4.59 1.78
C ASN A 491 -7.44 -5.83 1.21
N LYS A 492 -7.52 -6.06 -0.11
CA LYS A 492 -6.91 -7.23 -0.77
C LYS A 492 -5.40 -7.30 -0.61
N THR A 493 -4.74 -6.15 -0.50
CA THR A 493 -3.27 -6.07 -0.38
C THR A 493 -2.90 -5.04 0.66
N THR A 494 -1.92 -5.38 1.49
CA THR A 494 -1.38 -4.47 2.48
C THR A 494 -0.19 -3.70 1.89
N VAL A 495 -0.15 -2.39 2.15
CA VAL A 495 1.01 -1.56 1.83
C VAL A 495 2.22 -2.10 2.61
N ASN A 496 3.27 -2.47 1.90
CA ASN A 496 4.55 -2.89 2.47
C ASN A 496 5.68 -1.91 2.13
N SER A 497 6.79 -2.02 2.84
CA SER A 497 7.96 -1.13 2.67
C SER A 497 8.48 -1.09 1.23
N LYS A 498 8.50 -2.22 0.51
CA LYS A 498 8.96 -2.26 -0.90
C LYS A 498 8.03 -1.46 -1.82
N MET A 499 6.71 -1.61 -1.65
CA MET A 499 5.71 -0.86 -2.44
C MET A 499 5.79 0.63 -2.16
N LEU A 500 5.88 0.99 -0.89
CA LEU A 500 5.98 2.39 -0.45
C LEU A 500 7.27 3.03 -0.98
N LEU A 501 8.43 2.42 -0.77
CA LEU A 501 9.72 2.95 -1.23
C LEU A 501 9.79 3.04 -2.76
N GLY A 502 9.27 2.05 -3.49
CA GLY A 502 9.22 2.11 -4.95
C GLY A 502 8.33 3.25 -5.48
N PHE A 503 7.25 3.55 -4.76
CA PHE A 503 6.41 4.69 -5.10
C PHE A 503 7.06 6.03 -4.72
N VAL A 504 7.67 6.13 -3.53
CA VAL A 504 8.41 7.32 -3.11
C VAL A 504 9.58 7.63 -4.05
N ASP A 505 10.34 6.61 -4.51
CA ASP A 505 11.39 6.77 -5.53
C ASP A 505 10.82 7.33 -6.83
N THR A 506 9.59 6.96 -7.20
CA THR A 506 8.90 7.48 -8.39
C THR A 506 8.45 8.93 -8.19
N LEU A 507 8.00 9.31 -7.00
CA LEU A 507 7.60 10.69 -6.67
C LEU A 507 8.82 11.63 -6.57
N LEU A 508 9.94 11.12 -6.05
CA LEU A 508 11.14 11.92 -5.78
C LEU A 508 12.20 11.90 -6.90
N GLY A 509 12.24 10.86 -7.74
CA GLY A 509 13.05 10.82 -8.97
C GLY A 509 12.58 11.78 -10.03
#